data_AF-A0A966A7K5-F1
#
_entry.id   AF-A0A966A7K5-F1
#
_cell.length_a   1.000
_cell.length_b   1.000
_cell.length_c   1.000
_cell.angle_alpha   90.00
_cell.angle_beta   90.00
_cell.angle_gamma   90.00
#
_symmetry.space_group_name_H-M   'P 1'
#
loop_
_entity.id
_entity.type
_entity.pdbx_description
1 polymer ?
#
loop_
_entity_poly.entity_id
_entity_poly.type
_entity_poly.pdbx_seq_one_letter_code
_entity_poly.pdbx_strand_id
1 'polypeptide(L)' 'SGAAVAKEAGCMIVPVAHNAGDFWPRRGLHKHPGTIRFCIGPPIDPAGRSPKESNVLAQEWIETKMREISALYPDPDSQ' A
#
# COMPACT_ATOMS: atom_id res chain seq x y z
N SER A 1 13.82 4.03 -2.61
CA SER A 1 12.47 3.48 -2.31
C SER A 1 12.54 1.96 -2.30
N GLY A 2 11.49 1.27 -1.82
CA GLY A 2 11.42 -0.20 -1.85
C GLY A 2 11.67 -0.78 -3.25
N ALA A 3 11.11 -0.16 -4.30
CA ALA A 3 11.35 -0.62 -5.67
C ALA A 3 12.80 -0.46 -6.14
N ALA A 4 13.52 0.57 -5.69
CA ALA A 4 14.94 0.74 -6.05
C ALA A 4 15.81 -0.36 -5.43
N VAL A 5 15.55 -0.69 -4.16
CA VAL A 5 16.23 -1.79 -3.46
C VAL A 5 15.90 -3.12 -4.13
N ALA A 6 14.62 -3.36 -4.45
CA ALA A 6 14.18 -4.61 -5.08
C ALA A 6 14.81 -4.82 -6.47
N LYS A 7 14.94 -3.74 -7.26
CA LYS A 7 15.60 -3.78 -8.56
C LYS A 7 17.08 -4.16 -8.43
N GLU A 8 17.80 -3.52 -7.50
CA GLU A 8 19.23 -3.82 -7.26
C GLU A 8 19.43 -5.25 -6.75
N ALA A 9 18.54 -5.70 -5.87
CA ALA A 9 18.59 -7.04 -5.29
C ALA A 9 18.02 -8.15 -6.20
N GLY A 10 17.44 -7.81 -7.36
CA GLY A 10 16.81 -8.78 -8.27
C GLY A 10 15.62 -9.53 -7.64
N CYS A 11 14.87 -8.89 -6.75
CA CYS A 11 13.76 -9.52 -6.04
C CYS A 11 12.39 -8.95 -6.43
N MET A 12 11.34 -9.75 -6.26
CA MET A 12 9.97 -9.35 -6.53
C MET A 12 9.45 -8.39 -5.46
N ILE A 13 8.60 -7.45 -5.85
CA ILE A 13 7.90 -6.53 -4.95
C ILE A 13 6.49 -7.06 -4.70
N VAL A 14 6.09 -7.25 -3.45
CA VAL A 14 4.70 -7.63 -3.11
C VAL A 14 4.01 -6.43 -2.44
N PRO A 15 3.04 -5.77 -3.10
CA PRO A 15 2.33 -4.65 -2.50
C PRO A 15 1.36 -5.13 -1.42
N VAL A 16 1.25 -4.37 -0.33
CA VAL A 16 0.36 -4.68 0.81
C VAL A 16 -0.39 -3.42 1.20
N ALA A 17 -1.72 -3.53 1.33
CA ALA A 17 -2.59 -2.47 1.86
C ALA A 17 -3.17 -2.91 3.22
N HIS A 18 -3.26 -1.99 4.18
CA HIS A 18 -3.91 -2.24 5.47
C HIS A 18 -4.60 -1.01 6.04
N ASN A 19 -5.72 -1.21 6.72
CA ASN A 19 -6.54 -0.13 7.28
C ASN A 19 -6.26 0.16 8.78
N ALA A 20 -5.10 -0.25 9.31
CA ALA A 20 -4.74 -0.02 10.72
C ALA A 20 -4.86 1.45 11.16
N GLY A 21 -4.63 2.40 10.26
CA GLY A 21 -4.79 3.84 10.53
C GLY A 21 -6.21 4.25 10.94
N ASP A 22 -7.23 3.46 10.57
CA ASP A 22 -8.63 3.68 10.98
C ASP A 22 -8.80 3.56 12.51
N PHE A 23 -7.97 2.75 13.17
CA PHE A 23 -8.09 2.45 14.60
C PHE A 23 -6.90 2.96 15.41
N TRP A 24 -5.71 3.01 14.79
CA TRP A 24 -4.43 3.38 15.41
C TRP A 24 -3.81 4.56 14.65
N PRO A 25 -4.33 5.79 14.87
CA PRO A 25 -3.88 6.96 14.13
C PRO A 25 -2.41 7.27 14.41
N ARG A 26 -1.71 7.80 13.39
CA ARG A 26 -0.31 8.21 13.51
C ARG A 26 -0.15 9.21 14.66
N ARG A 27 0.77 8.90 15.58
CA ARG A 27 1.06 9.70 16.80
C ARG A 27 -0.10 9.78 17.82
N GLY A 28 -1.15 8.96 17.67
CA GLY A 28 -2.15 8.80 18.70
C GLY A 28 -1.63 7.99 19.89
N LEU A 29 -1.96 8.41 21.12
CA LEU A 29 -1.64 7.63 22.32
C LEU A 29 -2.64 6.50 22.56
N HIS A 30 -3.88 6.64 22.09
CA HIS A 30 -4.93 5.65 22.25
C HIS A 30 -5.02 4.74 21.03
N LYS A 31 -4.94 3.43 21.27
CA LYS A 31 -5.20 2.39 20.26
C LYS A 31 -6.61 1.89 20.47
N HIS A 32 -7.49 2.10 19.50
CA HIS A 32 -8.84 1.57 19.57
C HIS A 32 -8.90 0.12 19.08
N PRO A 33 -9.75 -0.74 19.67
CA PRO A 33 -10.00 -2.07 19.13
C PRO A 33 -10.77 -1.98 17.81
N GLY A 34 -10.55 -2.95 16.93
CA GLY A 34 -11.19 -3.03 15.63
C GLY A 34 -10.56 -4.12 14.75
N THR A 35 -11.14 -4.32 13.56
CA THR A 35 -10.65 -5.33 12.62
C THR A 35 -9.66 -4.71 11.64
N ILE A 36 -8.40 -5.12 11.72
CA ILE A 36 -7.38 -4.76 10.74
C ILE A 36 -7.41 -5.75 9.58
N ARG A 37 -7.63 -5.23 8.37
CA ARG A 37 -7.59 -6.01 7.13
C ARG A 37 -6.20 -5.86 6.51
N PHE A 38 -5.62 -6.98 6.10
CA PHE A 38 -4.39 -7.03 5.32
C PHE A 38 -4.73 -7.59 3.94
N CYS A 39 -4.48 -6.79 2.91
CA CYS A 39 -4.66 -7.21 1.53
C CYS A 39 -3.28 -7.32 0.88
N ILE A 40 -2.99 -8.51 0.36
CA ILE A 40 -1.72 -8.83 -0.30
C ILE A 40 -1.98 -8.87 -1.80
N GLY A 41 -1.24 -8.06 -2.56
CA GLY A 41 -1.38 -7.96 -3.99
C GLY A 41 -0.49 -8.92 -4.77
N PRO A 42 -0.65 -8.98 -6.09
CA PRO A 42 0.20 -9.79 -6.94
C PRO A 42 1.66 -9.30 -6.90
N PRO A 43 2.65 -10.19 -7.00
CA PRO A 43 4.05 -9.80 -7.13
C PRO A 43 4.29 -8.95 -8.39
N ILE A 44 5.12 -7.92 -8.24
CA ILE A 44 5.57 -7.02 -9.31
C ILE A 44 7.04 -7.32 -9.58
N ASP A 45 7.35 -7.70 -10.81
CA ASP A 45 8.71 -7.90 -11.27
C ASP A 45 9.37 -6.56 -11.64
N PRO A 46 10.42 -6.12 -10.92
CA PRO A 46 11.14 -4.90 -11.26
C PRO A 46 12.04 -5.04 -12.50
N ALA A 47 12.26 -6.26 -13.02
CA ALA A 47 13.04 -6.50 -14.21
C ALA A 47 12.44 -5.75 -15.42
N GLY A 48 13.31 -5.11 -16.20
CA GLY A 48 12.89 -4.32 -17.36
C GLY A 48 12.13 -3.03 -17.05
N ARG A 49 11.94 -2.66 -15.77
CA ARG A 49 11.26 -1.43 -15.34
C ARG A 49 12.20 -0.49 -14.61
N SER A 50 11.90 0.80 -14.64
CA SER A 50 12.51 1.74 -13.71
C SER A 50 11.94 1.55 -12.30
N PRO A 51 12.70 1.93 -11.25
CA PRO A 51 12.16 1.96 -9.89
C PRO A 51 10.93 2.85 -9.74
N LYS A 52 10.82 3.90 -10.58
CA LYS A 52 9.67 4.81 -10.56
C LYS A 52 8.39 4.11 -11.03
N GLU A 53 8.45 3.44 -12.18
CA GLU A 53 7.29 2.69 -12.73
C GLU A 53 6.83 1.60 -11.77
N SER A 54 7.76 0.87 -11.16
CA SER A 54 7.42 -0.18 -10.19
C SER A 54 6.75 0.38 -8.93
N ASN A 55 7.16 1.58 -8.46
CA ASN A 55 6.47 2.24 -7.35
C ASN A 55 5.06 2.69 -7.76
N VAL A 56 4.87 3.20 -8.98
CA VAL A 56 3.54 3.62 -9.47
C VAL A 56 2.58 2.43 -9.50
N LEU A 57 3.00 1.29 -10.04
CA LEU A 57 2.16 0.07 -10.05
C LEU A 57 1.78 -0.39 -8.64
N ALA A 58 2.73 -0.38 -7.70
CA ALA A 58 2.46 -0.72 -6.32
C ALA A 58 1.50 0.30 -5.66
N GLN A 59 1.72 1.59 -5.90
CA GLN A 59 0.90 2.68 -5.38
C GLN A 59 -0.54 2.58 -5.89
N GLU A 60 -0.74 2.45 -7.20
CA GLU A 60 -2.07 2.33 -7.82
C GLU A 60 -2.86 1.15 -7.23
N TRP A 61 -2.20 0.00 -7.06
CA TRP A 61 -2.83 -1.17 -6.46
C TRP A 61 -3.19 -0.94 -4.98
N ILE A 62 -2.26 -0.37 -4.20
CA ILE A 62 -2.48 -0.06 -2.78
C ILE A 62 -3.62 0.94 -2.62
N GLU A 63 -3.62 2.04 -3.37
CA GLU A 63 -4.65 3.08 -3.28
C GLU A 63 -6.04 2.56 -3.68
N THR A 64 -6.10 1.74 -4.74
CA THR A 64 -7.34 1.06 -5.13
C THR A 64 -7.86 0.19 -4.01
N LYS A 65 -6.99 -0.61 -3.37
CA LYS A 65 -7.41 -1.47 -2.28
C LYS A 65 -7.78 -0.68 -1.02
N MET A 66 -7.06 0.41 -0.73
CA MET A 66 -7.37 1.30 0.41
C MET A 66 -8.77 1.89 0.32
N ARG A 67 -9.21 2.31 -0.87
CA ARG A 67 -10.59 2.77 -1.12
C ARG A 67 -11.65 1.71 -0.80
N GLU A 68 -11.32 0.43 -0.91
CA GLU A 68 -12.23 -0.67 -0.55
C GLU A 68 -12.21 -0.98 0.96
N ILE A 69 -11.04 -0.86 1.62
CA ILE A 69 -10.84 -1.42 2.97
C ILE A 69 -10.84 -0.39 4.10
N SER A 70 -10.63 0.90 3.84
CA SER A 70 -10.53 1.93 4.85
C SER A 70 -11.73 2.88 4.80
N ALA A 71 -12.30 3.16 5.96
CA ALA A 71 -13.37 4.15 6.09
C ALA A 71 -12.86 5.60 6.03
N LEU A 72 -11.55 5.80 6.21
CA LEU A 72 -10.91 7.13 6.25
C LEU A 72 -10.13 7.45 4.97
N TYR A 73 -10.16 6.57 3.97
CA TYR A 73 -9.48 6.75 2.69
C TYR A 73 -10.51 6.93 1.56
N PRO A 74 -11.16 8.11 1.47
CA PRO A 74 -12.19 8.36 0.47
C PRO A 74 -11.60 8.43 -0.95
N ASP A 75 -12.48 8.27 -1.94
CA ASP A 75 -12.12 8.49 -3.33
C ASP A 75 -11.81 9.99 -3.53
N PRO A 76 -10.65 10.38 -4.10
CA PRO A 76 -10.35 11.79 -4.37
C PRO A 76 -11.44 12.53 -5.16
N ASP A 77 -12.24 11.81 -5.96
CA ASP A 77 -13.33 12.36 -6.77
C ASP A 77 -14.71 12.33 -6.05
N SER A 78 -14.76 12.01 -4.76
CA SER A 78 -16.03 11.92 -3.98
C SER A 78 -16.51 13.23 -3.33
N GLN A 79 -16.09 14.38 -3.85
CA GLN A 79 -16.61 15.71 -3.46
C GLN A 79 -17.55 16.31 -4.49
#